data_AF-A0A6G6K1E8-F1
#
_entry.id   AF-A0A6G6K1E8-F1
#
_cell.length_a   1.000
_cell.length_b   1.000
_cell.length_c   1.000
_cell.angle_alpha   90.00
_cell.angle_beta   90.00
_cell.angle_gamma   90.00
#
_symmetry.space_group_name_H-M   'P 1'
#
loop_
_entity.id
_entity.type
_entity.pdbx_description
1 polymer ?
#
loop_
_entity_poly.entity_id
_entity_poly.type
_entity_poly.pdbx_seq_one_letter_code
_entity_poly.pdbx_strand_id
1 'polypeptide(L)'
;MDLPASFTVRKDHGLRQFNKMIDDRSHMGQYLAMPSRRLDIVTADDTIAAWAIEHFEGKHTRQPIYWKPNFHAADALPATERYASHWGGGCGGEPLCITIRDAGDPHLANSKNFEHAWSCLFFELLNAENLPDLNDLEMRIFSRTPITREVYIKECARLEWSVLQKLDKVRREVWAPWCISHGVAHDPTAWRLRHVEDFEAWYAAYTDLKAYPFSFYGPHYDSMRRWEEEIQKWQKDKNKSARPVENIVPLLQARPFDPDPMKDL
;
A
#
# COMPACT_ATOMS: atom_id res chain seq x y z
N MET A 1 8.61 -22.24 -8.12
CA MET A 1 9.66 -21.49 -8.83
C MET A 1 10.45 -20.81 -7.73
N ASP A 2 11.62 -21.33 -7.39
CA ASP A 2 12.40 -20.83 -6.26
C ASP A 2 13.10 -19.53 -6.66
N LEU A 3 12.94 -18.48 -5.83
CA LEU A 3 13.60 -17.20 -6.05
C LEU A 3 15.13 -17.39 -5.99
N PRO A 4 15.92 -16.62 -6.77
CA PRO A 4 17.38 -16.70 -6.73
C PRO A 4 17.93 -16.50 -5.31
N ALA A 5 18.96 -17.26 -4.94
CA ALA A 5 19.63 -17.20 -3.64
C ALA A 5 20.15 -15.78 -3.25
N SER A 6 20.21 -14.85 -4.20
CA SER A 6 20.53 -13.43 -3.96
C SER A 6 19.45 -12.64 -3.20
N PHE A 7 18.27 -13.23 -2.96
CA PHE A 7 17.21 -12.65 -2.13
C PHE A 7 17.13 -13.29 -0.74
N THR A 8 18.21 -13.89 -0.24
CA THR A 8 18.26 -14.33 1.16
C THR A 8 18.01 -13.12 2.04
N VAL A 9 16.83 -13.07 2.69
CA VAL A 9 16.47 -11.97 3.57
C VAL A 9 17.53 -11.91 4.66
N ARG A 10 18.26 -10.80 4.73
CA ARG A 10 19.24 -10.59 5.79
C ARG A 10 18.47 -10.57 7.11
N LYS A 11 18.95 -11.27 8.14
CA LYS A 11 18.31 -11.46 9.47
C LYS A 11 17.90 -10.16 10.22
N ASP A 12 18.14 -9.00 9.65
CA ASP A 12 17.93 -7.66 10.18
C ASP A 12 17.24 -6.72 9.18
N HIS A 13 16.72 -7.22 8.05
CA HIS A 13 16.11 -6.36 7.03
C HIS A 13 14.92 -5.59 7.60
N GLY A 14 14.00 -6.28 8.26
CA GLY A 14 12.84 -5.67 8.89
C GLY A 14 13.20 -4.55 9.86
N LEU A 15 14.18 -4.79 10.74
CA LEU A 15 14.67 -3.79 11.69
C LEU A 15 15.29 -2.58 11.00
N ARG A 16 16.06 -2.79 9.93
CA ARG A 16 16.63 -1.66 9.16
C ARG A 16 15.56 -0.82 8.48
N GLN A 17 14.51 -1.43 7.93
CA GLN A 17 13.43 -0.65 7.30
C GLN A 17 12.59 0.09 8.34
N PHE A 18 12.33 -0.55 9.49
CA PHE A 18 11.69 0.11 10.63
C PHE A 18 12.50 1.33 11.08
N ASN A 19 13.81 1.19 11.30
CA ASN A 19 14.64 2.34 11.70
C ASN A 19 14.65 3.44 10.64
N LYS A 20 14.73 3.10 9.34
CA LYS A 20 14.63 4.08 8.24
C LYS A 20 13.30 4.83 8.25
N MET A 21 12.20 4.13 8.52
CA MET A 21 10.87 4.73 8.64
C MET A 21 10.83 5.72 9.80
N ILE A 22 11.38 5.36 10.96
CA ILE A 22 11.42 6.25 12.13
C ILE A 22 12.34 7.45 11.88
N ASP A 23 13.49 7.25 11.23
CA ASP A 23 14.40 8.34 10.86
C ASP A 23 13.75 9.33 9.87
N ASP A 24 12.97 8.81 8.91
CA ASP A 24 12.25 9.61 7.90
C ASP A 24 10.98 10.27 8.47
N ARG A 25 10.30 9.60 9.40
CA ARG A 25 9.04 10.02 10.04
C ARG A 25 9.17 9.94 11.56
N SER A 26 9.92 10.85 12.15
CA SER A 26 10.24 10.82 13.59
C SER A 26 9.02 10.83 14.51
N HIS A 27 7.90 11.43 14.08
CA HIS A 27 6.64 11.41 14.82
C HIS A 27 6.05 10.00 14.96
N MET A 28 6.43 9.01 14.14
CA MET A 28 6.02 7.61 14.31
C MET A 28 6.83 6.89 15.39
N GLY A 29 8.01 7.41 15.73
CA GLY A 29 8.87 6.87 16.78
C GLY A 29 8.70 7.53 18.13
N GLN A 30 7.86 8.56 18.22
CA GLN A 30 7.68 9.36 19.43
C GLN A 30 6.20 9.44 19.78
N TYR A 31 5.84 9.12 21.02
CA TYR A 31 4.45 9.17 21.47
C TYR A 31 4.32 9.89 22.82
N LEU A 32 3.14 10.47 23.05
CA LEU A 32 2.80 11.14 24.30
C LEU A 32 2.05 10.17 25.22
N ALA A 33 2.70 9.72 26.28
CA ALA A 33 2.07 8.91 27.32
C ALA A 33 1.11 9.76 28.17
N MET A 34 -0.09 9.26 28.42
CA MET A 34 -1.13 9.88 29.22
C MET A 34 -1.38 9.05 30.50
N PRO A 35 -1.71 9.71 31.63
CA PRO A 35 -1.92 11.15 31.80
C PRO A 35 -0.64 11.97 32.04
N SER A 36 0.54 11.33 32.10
CA SER A 36 1.80 11.98 32.47
C SER A 36 2.28 13.06 31.49
N ARG A 37 1.79 13.03 30.25
CA ARG A 37 2.26 13.85 29.11
C ARG A 37 3.77 13.72 28.91
N ARG A 38 4.34 12.55 29.23
CA ARG A 38 5.74 12.24 28.96
C ARG A 38 5.88 11.88 27.49
N LEU A 39 6.86 12.49 26.83
CA LEU A 39 7.28 12.05 25.51
C LEU A 39 8.16 10.81 25.67
N ASP A 40 7.72 9.69 25.12
CA ASP A 40 8.46 8.42 25.09
C ASP A 40 8.73 8.02 23.64
N ILE A 41 9.52 6.95 23.47
CA ILE A 41 9.91 6.44 22.16
C ILE A 41 9.38 5.02 21.94
N VAL A 42 9.01 4.72 20.69
CA VAL A 42 8.77 3.34 20.26
C VAL A 42 10.12 2.63 20.15
N THR A 43 10.22 1.45 20.75
CA THR A 43 11.38 0.58 20.78
C THR A 43 11.13 -0.68 19.96
N ALA A 44 12.18 -1.41 19.58
CA ALA A 44 12.04 -2.66 18.83
C ALA A 44 11.33 -3.77 19.64
N ASP A 45 11.29 -3.65 20.97
CA ASP A 45 10.62 -4.60 21.86
C ASP A 45 9.10 -4.33 21.97
N ASP A 46 8.64 -3.18 21.47
CA ASP A 46 7.22 -2.87 21.41
C ASP A 46 6.48 -3.78 20.44
N THR A 47 5.30 -4.26 20.83
CA THR A 47 4.50 -5.17 20.01
C THR A 47 4.15 -4.57 18.63
N ILE A 48 3.91 -3.26 18.56
CA ILE A 48 3.65 -2.55 17.29
C ILE A 48 4.89 -2.53 16.39
N ALA A 49 6.09 -2.37 16.95
CA ALA A 49 7.34 -2.35 16.23
C ALA A 49 7.73 -3.76 15.76
N ALA A 50 7.66 -4.75 16.65
CA ALA A 50 7.90 -6.14 16.33
C ALA A 50 6.99 -6.64 15.19
N TRP A 51 5.71 -6.23 15.20
CA TRP A 51 4.77 -6.52 14.13
C TRP A 51 5.20 -5.90 12.80
N ALA A 52 5.54 -4.60 12.78
CA ALA A 52 5.98 -3.91 11.56
C ALA A 52 7.30 -4.48 11.02
N ILE A 53 8.26 -4.75 11.89
CA ILE A 53 9.56 -5.37 11.56
C ILE A 53 9.34 -6.71 10.86
N GLU A 54 8.44 -7.55 11.37
CA GLU A 54 8.12 -8.84 10.76
C GLU A 54 7.56 -8.69 9.33
N HIS A 55 6.68 -7.70 9.10
CA HIS A 55 6.10 -7.48 7.78
C HIS A 55 7.13 -6.88 6.82
N PHE A 56 7.98 -5.97 7.28
CA PHE A 56 9.11 -5.47 6.48
C PHE A 56 10.08 -6.58 6.06
N GLU A 57 10.33 -7.57 6.92
CA GLU A 57 11.11 -8.77 6.62
C GLU A 57 10.50 -9.57 5.43
N GLY A 58 9.21 -9.39 5.17
CA GLY A 58 8.53 -10.03 4.06
C GLY A 58 8.06 -11.45 4.36
N LYS A 59 7.88 -11.81 5.65
CA LYS A 59 7.41 -13.16 6.03
C LYS A 59 6.06 -13.50 5.38
N HIS A 60 5.19 -12.50 5.25
CA HIS A 60 3.82 -12.66 4.75
C HIS A 60 3.70 -12.43 3.23
N THR A 61 4.58 -11.60 2.66
CA THR A 61 4.63 -11.29 1.22
C THR A 61 5.55 -12.22 0.42
N ARG A 62 6.35 -13.06 1.11
CA ARG A 62 7.44 -13.90 0.55
C ARG A 62 8.56 -13.10 -0.14
N GLN A 63 8.61 -11.79 0.07
CA GLN A 63 9.69 -10.92 -0.42
C GLN A 63 9.89 -9.73 0.53
N PRO A 64 11.13 -9.26 0.74
CA PRO A 64 11.40 -8.12 1.60
C PRO A 64 10.64 -6.87 1.13
N ILE A 65 10.03 -6.15 2.07
CA ILE A 65 9.41 -4.85 1.82
C ILE A 65 10.41 -3.77 2.23
N TYR A 66 10.62 -2.77 1.39
CA TYR A 66 11.54 -1.66 1.63
C TYR A 66 10.76 -0.42 2.03
N TRP A 67 11.26 0.29 3.05
CA TRP A 67 10.84 1.66 3.27
C TRP A 67 11.41 2.53 2.15
N LYS A 68 10.55 3.26 1.45
CA LYS A 68 10.95 4.24 0.45
C LYS A 68 10.83 5.64 1.05
N PRO A 69 11.95 6.20 1.56
CA PRO A 69 11.94 7.55 2.09
C PRO A 69 11.83 8.59 0.96
N ASN A 70 11.39 9.79 1.36
CA ASN A 70 11.47 11.08 0.66
C ASN A 70 10.25 11.59 -0.12
N PHE A 71 9.97 12.87 0.18
CA PHE A 71 9.30 13.92 -0.59
C PHE A 71 8.53 13.40 -1.81
N HIS A 72 7.30 12.96 -1.56
CA HIS A 72 6.34 12.69 -2.62
C HIS A 72 5.86 14.03 -3.19
N ALA A 73 5.48 14.08 -4.47
CA ALA A 73 4.71 15.22 -5.00
C ALA A 73 3.43 15.50 -4.18
N ALA A 74 2.96 14.48 -3.44
CA ALA A 74 1.83 14.57 -2.54
C ALA A 74 2.16 15.21 -1.18
N ASP A 75 3.44 15.28 -0.78
CA ASP A 75 3.85 16.07 0.38
C ASP A 75 3.69 17.58 0.12
N ALA A 76 3.66 17.99 -1.17
CA ALA A 76 3.30 19.33 -1.59
C ALA A 76 1.78 19.58 -1.62
N LEU A 77 0.95 18.55 -1.44
CA LEU A 77 -0.49 18.72 -1.28
C LEU A 77 -0.82 19.17 0.15
N PRO A 78 -1.94 19.92 0.34
CA PRO A 78 -2.46 20.24 1.67
C PRO A 78 -2.57 18.98 2.54
N ALA A 79 -2.33 19.13 3.84
CA ALA A 79 -2.34 18.01 4.79
C ALA A 79 -3.64 17.17 4.75
N THR A 80 -4.77 17.82 4.44
CA THR A 80 -6.09 17.20 4.25
C THR A 80 -6.22 16.33 3.00
N GLU A 81 -5.30 16.47 2.05
CA GLU A 81 -5.28 15.73 0.77
C GLU A 81 -4.22 14.63 0.75
N ARG A 82 -3.55 14.36 1.88
CA ARG A 82 -2.49 13.34 1.98
C ARG A 82 -3.08 12.00 2.45
N TYR A 83 -2.82 10.92 1.71
CA TYR A 83 -3.35 9.58 1.97
C TYR A 83 -2.28 8.49 1.95
N ALA A 84 -2.42 7.43 2.75
CA ALA A 84 -1.52 6.27 2.63
C ALA A 84 -1.46 5.77 1.18
N SER A 85 -0.26 5.45 0.71
CA SER A 85 -0.05 4.97 -0.65
C SER A 85 1.16 4.05 -0.68
N HIS A 86 0.95 2.79 -1.03
CA HIS A 86 2.05 1.93 -1.47
C HIS A 86 2.60 2.42 -2.81
N TRP A 87 3.92 2.51 -2.93
CA TRP A 87 4.58 2.73 -4.21
C TRP A 87 5.51 1.57 -4.52
N GLY A 88 4.97 0.66 -5.33
CA GLY A 88 5.75 -0.13 -6.27
C GLY A 88 6.43 -1.36 -5.71
N GLY A 89 6.27 -2.42 -6.50
CA GLY A 89 7.05 -3.64 -6.48
C GLY A 89 6.12 -4.82 -6.63
N GLY A 90 6.44 -5.67 -7.60
CA GLY A 90 5.58 -6.76 -8.08
C GLY A 90 5.67 -6.95 -9.59
N CYS A 91 5.77 -5.86 -10.36
CA CYS A 91 5.89 -5.91 -11.81
C CYS A 91 7.30 -5.51 -12.26
N GLY A 92 7.94 -6.36 -13.07
CA GLY A 92 9.23 -6.06 -13.72
C GLY A 92 10.50 -6.33 -12.90
N GLY A 93 10.40 -6.97 -11.73
CA GLY A 93 11.57 -7.31 -10.90
C GLY A 93 12.05 -6.21 -9.94
N GLU A 94 11.27 -5.14 -9.79
CA GLU A 94 11.54 -4.09 -8.81
C GLU A 94 11.23 -4.56 -7.38
N PRO A 95 12.02 -4.14 -6.37
CA PRO A 95 11.75 -4.46 -4.98
C PRO A 95 10.42 -3.86 -4.52
N LEU A 96 9.70 -4.61 -3.70
CA LEU A 96 8.49 -4.15 -3.02
C LEU A 96 8.83 -3.04 -2.03
N CYS A 97 8.22 -1.87 -2.23
CA CYS A 97 8.45 -0.67 -1.47
C CYS A 97 7.12 -0.11 -0.95
N ILE A 98 7.13 0.42 0.27
CA ILE A 98 6.03 1.18 0.83
C ILE A 98 6.49 2.57 1.27
N THR A 99 5.54 3.48 1.30
CA THR A 99 5.67 4.81 1.89
C THR A 99 4.33 5.16 2.54
N ILE A 100 4.32 6.08 3.49
CA ILE A 100 3.08 6.67 3.98
C ILE A 100 3.11 8.16 3.71
N ARG A 101 2.00 8.70 3.22
CA ARG A 101 1.82 10.15 3.14
C ARG A 101 1.35 10.62 4.50
N ASP A 102 2.05 11.59 5.07
CA ASP A 102 1.75 12.10 6.40
C ASP A 102 0.72 13.21 6.31
N ALA A 103 -0.53 12.95 6.74
CA ALA A 103 -1.60 13.95 6.81
C ALA A 103 -1.42 14.98 7.96
N GLY A 104 -0.35 14.87 8.75
CA GLY A 104 0.01 15.79 9.82
C GLY A 104 1.16 16.74 9.47
N ASP A 105 1.40 17.72 10.35
CA ASP A 105 2.71 18.34 10.45
C ASP A 105 3.68 17.28 11.03
N PRO A 106 4.70 16.85 10.26
CA PRO A 106 5.64 15.82 10.70
C PRO A 106 6.43 16.22 11.95
N HIS A 107 6.38 17.50 12.34
CA HIS A 107 7.05 18.06 13.51
C HIS A 107 6.16 18.16 14.75
N LEU A 108 4.86 17.87 14.64
CA LEU A 108 3.92 17.89 15.76
C LEU A 108 3.61 16.47 16.24
N ALA A 109 4.31 16.05 17.30
CA ALA A 109 4.00 14.84 18.05
C ALA A 109 2.67 15.02 18.81
N ASN A 110 1.56 14.83 18.12
CA ASN A 110 0.23 14.70 18.73
C ASN A 110 -0.28 13.27 18.55
N SER A 111 -1.12 12.81 19.48
CA SER A 111 -1.60 11.42 19.51
C SER A 111 -2.37 11.03 18.25
N LYS A 112 -3.06 11.97 17.60
CA LYS A 112 -3.83 11.71 16.38
C LYS A 112 -2.92 11.44 15.19
N ASN A 113 -1.87 12.25 15.00
CA ASN A 113 -0.91 12.07 13.91
C ASN A 113 -0.13 10.76 14.10
N PHE A 114 0.31 10.47 15.34
CA PHE A 114 0.97 9.21 15.68
C PHE A 114 0.11 8.01 15.29
N GLU A 115 -1.13 7.96 15.78
CA GLU A 115 -2.03 6.85 15.51
C GLU A 115 -2.43 6.73 14.04
N HIS A 116 -2.68 7.84 13.37
CA HIS A 116 -3.02 7.84 11.95
C HIS A 116 -1.87 7.32 11.09
N ALA A 117 -0.63 7.76 11.36
CA ALA A 117 0.54 7.28 10.63
C ALA A 117 0.74 5.76 10.80
N TRP A 118 0.54 5.25 12.01
CA TRP A 118 0.62 3.81 12.27
C TRP A 118 -0.54 3.02 11.64
N SER A 119 -1.77 3.55 11.63
CA SER A 119 -2.89 2.89 10.95
C SER A 119 -2.66 2.81 9.45
N CYS A 120 -2.11 3.87 8.84
CA CYS A 120 -1.67 3.90 7.45
C CYS A 120 -0.56 2.87 7.17
N LEU A 121 0.46 2.80 8.03
CA LEU A 121 1.54 1.82 7.89
C LEU A 121 1.00 0.39 7.89
N PHE A 122 0.17 0.05 8.87
CA PHE A 122 -0.40 -1.30 8.97
C PHE A 122 -1.26 -1.64 7.76
N PHE A 123 -2.07 -0.68 7.29
CA PHE A 123 -2.86 -0.85 6.07
C PHE A 123 -1.98 -1.18 4.85
N GLU A 124 -0.91 -0.41 4.62
CA GLU A 124 -0.04 -0.65 3.46
C GLU A 124 0.78 -1.94 3.57
N LEU A 125 1.25 -2.30 4.76
CA LEU A 125 1.93 -3.58 4.98
C LEU A 125 0.98 -4.77 4.73
N LEU A 126 -0.29 -4.65 5.09
CA LEU A 126 -1.31 -5.67 4.81
C LEU A 126 -1.72 -5.69 3.33
N ASN A 127 -1.82 -4.54 2.66
CA ASN A 127 -2.05 -4.47 1.20
C ASN A 127 -0.94 -5.18 0.43
N ALA A 128 0.30 -5.04 0.89
CA ALA A 128 1.45 -5.67 0.28
C ALA A 128 1.33 -7.21 0.23
N GLU A 129 0.61 -7.83 1.16
CA GLU A 129 0.32 -9.28 1.16
C GLU A 129 -0.58 -9.70 0.01
N ASN A 130 -1.45 -8.81 -0.46
CA ASN A 130 -2.40 -9.08 -1.54
C ASN A 130 -1.82 -8.84 -2.94
N LEU A 131 -0.56 -8.40 -3.05
CA LEU A 131 0.07 -8.14 -4.34
C LEU A 131 0.09 -9.36 -5.29
N PRO A 132 0.35 -10.59 -4.84
CA PRO A 132 0.24 -11.75 -5.72
C PRO A 132 -1.16 -11.92 -6.32
N ASP A 133 -2.21 -11.75 -5.51
CA ASP A 133 -3.60 -11.88 -5.96
C ASP A 133 -4.00 -10.74 -6.91
N LEU A 134 -3.52 -9.52 -6.64
CA LEU A 134 -3.70 -8.38 -7.52
C LEU A 134 -3.01 -8.61 -8.87
N ASN A 135 -1.76 -9.09 -8.87
CA ASN A 135 -1.03 -9.40 -10.10
C ASN A 135 -1.76 -10.49 -10.92
N ASP A 136 -2.23 -11.56 -10.26
CA ASP A 136 -2.99 -12.61 -10.94
C ASP A 136 -4.30 -12.06 -11.54
N LEU A 137 -4.98 -11.16 -10.83
CA LEU A 137 -6.17 -10.47 -11.31
C LEU A 137 -5.86 -9.59 -12.54
N GLU A 138 -4.79 -8.80 -12.49
CA GLU A 138 -4.34 -7.95 -13.59
C GLU A 138 -3.95 -8.80 -14.82
N MET A 139 -3.28 -9.94 -14.62
CA MET A 139 -2.94 -10.86 -15.71
C MET A 139 -4.17 -11.43 -16.43
N ARG A 140 -5.32 -11.53 -15.75
CA ARG A 140 -6.58 -11.96 -16.39
C ARG A 140 -7.11 -10.95 -17.40
N ILE A 141 -6.71 -9.68 -17.31
CA ILE A 141 -7.08 -8.62 -18.27
C ILE A 141 -6.43 -8.86 -19.63
N PHE A 142 -5.23 -9.42 -19.64
CA PHE A 142 -4.45 -9.76 -20.85
C PHE A 142 -4.67 -11.20 -21.34
N SER A 143 -5.63 -11.91 -20.74
CA SER A 143 -5.90 -13.31 -21.09
C SER A 143 -6.69 -13.40 -22.41
N ARG A 144 -6.78 -14.61 -22.99
CA ARG A 144 -7.60 -14.86 -24.20
C ARG A 144 -9.08 -14.58 -24.00
N THR A 145 -9.54 -14.59 -22.75
CA THR A 145 -10.91 -14.23 -22.37
C THR A 145 -10.82 -13.20 -21.24
N PRO A 146 -10.57 -11.92 -21.59
CA PRO A 146 -10.39 -10.87 -20.61
C PRO A 146 -11.57 -10.78 -19.65
N ILE A 147 -11.27 -10.55 -18.37
CA ILE A 147 -12.29 -10.17 -17.39
C ILE A 147 -12.90 -8.81 -17.77
N THR A 148 -14.15 -8.56 -17.41
CA THR A 148 -14.76 -7.25 -17.65
C THR A 148 -14.26 -6.22 -16.63
N ARG A 149 -14.45 -4.94 -16.94
CA ARG A 149 -14.13 -3.82 -16.06
C ARG A 149 -14.84 -3.92 -14.72
N GLU A 150 -16.10 -4.31 -14.71
CA GLU A 150 -16.93 -4.44 -13.51
C GLU A 150 -16.44 -5.57 -12.61
N VAL A 151 -16.06 -6.71 -13.20
CA VAL A 151 -15.46 -7.83 -12.47
C VAL A 151 -14.14 -7.40 -11.86
N TYR A 152 -13.27 -6.74 -12.62
CA TYR A 152 -12.00 -6.23 -12.12
C TYR A 152 -12.18 -5.29 -10.92
N ILE A 153 -13.02 -4.26 -11.04
CA ILE A 153 -13.29 -3.29 -9.97
C ILE A 153 -13.79 -4.01 -8.70
N LYS A 154 -14.72 -4.97 -8.86
CA LYS A 154 -15.28 -5.73 -7.74
C LYS A 154 -14.23 -6.60 -7.04
N GLU A 155 -13.37 -7.28 -7.79
CA GLU A 155 -12.30 -8.11 -7.22
C GLU A 155 -11.24 -7.25 -6.52
N CYS A 156 -10.82 -6.12 -7.09
CA CYS A 156 -9.93 -5.18 -6.41
C CYS A 156 -10.52 -4.68 -5.09
N ALA A 157 -11.80 -4.28 -5.10
CA ALA A 157 -12.49 -3.84 -3.90
C ALA A 157 -12.60 -4.97 -2.85
N ARG A 158 -12.71 -6.24 -3.28
CA ARG A 158 -12.70 -7.40 -2.38
C ARG A 158 -11.34 -7.62 -1.73
N LEU A 159 -10.25 -7.46 -2.48
CA LEU A 159 -8.89 -7.52 -1.92
C LEU A 159 -8.72 -6.44 -0.85
N GLU A 160 -9.10 -5.20 -1.12
CA GLU A 160 -9.00 -4.11 -0.13
C GLU A 160 -9.91 -4.35 1.08
N TRP A 161 -11.15 -4.81 0.88
CA TRP A 161 -12.04 -5.15 1.99
C TRP A 161 -11.43 -6.22 2.91
N SER A 162 -10.74 -7.23 2.34
CA SER A 162 -10.04 -8.23 3.14
C SER A 162 -8.92 -7.61 4.01
N VAL A 163 -8.26 -6.58 3.51
CA VAL A 163 -7.25 -5.82 4.26
C VAL A 163 -7.89 -5.04 5.40
N LEU A 164 -9.06 -4.44 5.18
CA LEU A 164 -9.80 -3.76 6.26
C LEU A 164 -10.17 -4.73 7.40
N GLN A 165 -10.54 -5.98 7.09
CA GLN A 165 -10.80 -7.00 8.11
C GLN A 165 -9.53 -7.37 8.90
N LYS A 166 -8.40 -7.56 8.19
CA LYS A 166 -7.09 -7.80 8.83
C LYS A 166 -6.67 -6.61 9.69
N LEU A 167 -6.90 -5.38 9.21
CA LEU A 167 -6.53 -4.15 9.89
C LEU A 167 -7.28 -3.98 11.20
N ASP A 168 -8.59 -4.26 11.24
CA ASP A 168 -9.34 -4.25 12.49
C ASP A 168 -8.85 -5.32 13.48
N LYS A 169 -8.47 -6.51 12.99
CA LYS A 169 -7.88 -7.54 13.83
C LYS A 169 -6.57 -7.05 14.46
N VAL A 170 -5.67 -6.46 13.67
CA VAL A 170 -4.40 -5.90 14.16
C VAL A 170 -4.66 -4.76 15.16
N ARG A 171 -5.66 -3.91 14.90
CA ARG A 171 -6.07 -2.86 15.85
C ARG A 171 -6.44 -3.45 17.21
N ARG A 172 -7.26 -4.51 17.23
CA ARG A 172 -7.74 -5.16 18.46
C ARG A 172 -6.66 -5.95 19.19
N GLU A 173 -5.78 -6.63 18.46
CA GLU A 173 -4.84 -7.60 19.03
C GLU A 173 -3.42 -7.04 19.27
N VAL A 174 -3.03 -5.99 18.53
CA VAL A 174 -1.67 -5.42 18.60
C VAL A 174 -1.70 -3.97 19.08
N TRP A 175 -2.45 -3.12 18.38
CA TRP A 175 -2.44 -1.67 18.64
C TRP A 175 -3.08 -1.27 19.96
N ALA A 176 -4.37 -1.59 20.16
CA ALA A 176 -5.10 -1.17 21.34
C ALA A 176 -4.48 -1.72 22.65
N PRO A 177 -4.01 -2.99 22.72
CA PRO A 177 -3.27 -3.47 23.88
C PRO A 177 -1.99 -2.67 24.15
N TRP A 178 -1.22 -2.35 23.11
CA TRP A 178 0.00 -1.55 23.23
C TRP A 178 -0.30 -0.12 23.72
N CYS A 179 -1.37 0.50 23.22
CA CYS A 179 -1.79 1.82 23.67
C CYS A 179 -2.14 1.80 25.17
N ILE A 180 -2.86 0.77 25.62
CA ILE A 180 -3.21 0.60 27.04
C ILE A 180 -1.96 0.46 27.90
N SER A 181 -1.00 -0.39 27.51
CA SER A 181 0.21 -0.62 28.32
C SER A 181 1.15 0.59 28.37
N HIS A 182 1.14 1.45 27.36
CA HIS A 182 1.99 2.63 27.26
C HIS A 182 1.28 3.95 27.60
N GLY A 183 -0.01 3.89 27.98
CA GLY A 183 -0.81 5.07 28.29
C GLY A 183 -1.08 5.95 27.07
N VAL A 184 -1.07 5.42 25.86
CA VAL A 184 -1.36 6.20 24.64
C VAL A 184 -2.88 6.28 24.44
N ALA A 185 -3.37 7.48 24.12
CA ALA A 185 -4.78 7.66 23.77
C ALA A 185 -5.06 6.98 22.43
N HIS A 186 -6.06 6.09 22.40
CA HIS A 186 -6.53 5.39 21.21
C HIS A 186 -7.80 6.07 20.66
N ASP A 187 -7.78 6.44 19.38
CA ASP A 187 -8.91 6.93 18.59
C ASP A 187 -9.29 5.89 17.51
N PRO A 188 -10.36 5.09 17.73
CA PRO A 188 -10.80 4.10 16.76
C PRO A 188 -11.13 4.69 15.37
N THR A 189 -11.44 5.98 15.27
CA THR A 189 -11.79 6.61 13.98
C THR A 189 -10.59 6.73 13.04
N ALA A 190 -9.36 6.76 13.58
CA ALA A 190 -8.13 6.81 12.80
C ALA A 190 -7.89 5.55 11.95
N TRP A 191 -8.59 4.45 12.27
CA TRP A 191 -8.47 3.16 11.60
C TRP A 191 -9.46 2.99 10.44
N ARG A 192 -10.29 4.01 10.17
CA ARG A 192 -11.20 4.11 9.01
C ARG A 192 -12.03 2.84 8.75
N LEU A 193 -12.40 2.14 9.82
CA LEU A 193 -13.12 0.87 9.73
C LEU A 193 -14.59 1.13 9.39
N ARG A 194 -14.93 1.12 8.10
CA ARG A 194 -16.32 0.91 7.65
C ARG A 194 -16.67 -0.55 7.91
N HIS A 195 -17.02 -0.86 9.15
CA HIS A 195 -17.38 -2.20 9.57
C HIS A 195 -18.67 -2.66 8.89
N VAL A 196 -18.49 -3.45 7.83
CA VAL A 196 -19.55 -4.32 7.31
C VAL A 196 -18.90 -5.71 7.21
N GLU A 197 -19.46 -6.66 7.96
CA GLU A 197 -18.98 -8.05 8.03
C GLU A 197 -19.18 -8.80 6.71
N ASP A 198 -20.01 -8.25 5.82
CA ASP A 198 -20.34 -8.81 4.52
C ASP A 198 -19.81 -7.93 3.39
N PHE A 199 -18.99 -8.52 2.52
CA PHE A 199 -18.41 -7.82 1.38
C PHE A 199 -19.46 -7.31 0.39
N GLU A 200 -20.52 -8.09 0.13
CA GLU A 200 -21.51 -7.72 -0.89
C GLU A 200 -22.35 -6.51 -0.42
N ALA A 201 -22.71 -6.46 0.86
CA ALA A 201 -23.36 -5.31 1.47
C ALA A 201 -22.43 -4.08 1.51
N TRP A 202 -21.14 -4.29 1.83
CA TRP A 202 -20.14 -3.23 1.81
C TRP A 202 -19.98 -2.64 0.41
N TYR A 203 -19.84 -3.49 -0.60
CA TYR A 203 -19.66 -3.09 -2.00
C TYR A 203 -20.92 -2.42 -2.55
N ALA A 204 -22.11 -2.91 -2.21
CA ALA A 204 -23.39 -2.34 -2.64
C ALA A 204 -23.65 -0.93 -2.08
N ALA A 205 -23.00 -0.53 -0.99
CA ALA A 205 -23.12 0.82 -0.43
C ALA A 205 -22.47 1.89 -1.33
N TYR A 206 -21.60 1.50 -2.26
CA TYR A 206 -20.99 2.41 -3.23
C TYR A 206 -21.91 2.58 -4.44
N THR A 207 -22.74 3.61 -4.41
CA THR A 207 -23.70 3.90 -5.49
C THR A 207 -23.22 4.96 -6.48
N ASP A 208 -22.24 5.79 -6.09
CA ASP A 208 -21.70 6.83 -6.95
C ASP A 208 -20.56 6.28 -7.82
N LEU A 209 -20.80 6.17 -9.12
CA LEU A 209 -19.82 5.70 -10.11
C LEU A 209 -18.65 6.67 -10.32
N LYS A 210 -18.73 7.90 -9.79
CA LYS A 210 -17.64 8.87 -9.79
C LYS A 210 -16.79 8.82 -8.51
N ALA A 211 -17.18 7.98 -7.54
CA ALA A 211 -16.44 7.77 -6.31
C ALA A 211 -15.75 6.39 -6.30
N TYR A 212 -15.00 6.14 -5.23
CA TYR A 212 -14.48 4.81 -4.93
C TYR A 212 -15.62 3.77 -4.89
N PRO A 213 -15.42 2.53 -5.35
CA PRO A 213 -14.20 1.99 -5.97
C PRO A 213 -14.05 2.30 -7.47
N PHE A 214 -15.10 2.82 -8.11
CA PHE A 214 -15.20 2.93 -9.57
C PHE A 214 -14.24 3.96 -10.18
N SER A 215 -14.10 5.13 -9.55
CA SER A 215 -13.21 6.19 -10.01
C SER A 215 -11.74 5.85 -9.87
N PHE A 216 -11.41 4.85 -9.04
CA PHE A 216 -10.04 4.42 -8.82
C PHE A 216 -9.67 3.21 -9.70
N TYR A 217 -10.36 2.08 -9.51
CA TYR A 217 -10.01 0.84 -10.21
C TYR A 217 -10.46 0.85 -11.67
N GLY A 218 -11.46 1.66 -12.02
CA GLY A 218 -11.95 1.78 -13.39
C GLY A 218 -10.91 2.35 -14.35
N PRO A 219 -10.38 3.57 -14.13
CA PRO A 219 -9.30 4.12 -14.96
C PRO A 219 -8.05 3.25 -15.00
N HIS A 220 -7.74 2.52 -13.92
CA HIS A 220 -6.65 1.56 -13.89
C HIS A 220 -6.85 0.44 -14.94
N TYR A 221 -8.02 -0.20 -14.92
CA TYR A 221 -8.42 -1.18 -15.93
C TYR A 221 -8.34 -0.61 -17.35
N ASP A 222 -8.91 0.58 -17.56
CA ASP A 222 -8.94 1.25 -18.86
C ASP A 222 -7.52 1.55 -19.39
N SER A 223 -6.59 1.89 -18.50
CA SER A 223 -5.18 2.07 -18.83
C SER A 223 -4.50 0.77 -19.28
N MET A 224 -4.70 -0.33 -18.54
CA MET A 224 -4.12 -1.63 -18.89
C MET A 224 -4.64 -2.16 -20.22
N ARG A 225 -5.93 -1.98 -20.53
CA ARG A 225 -6.50 -2.36 -21.83
C ARG A 225 -5.89 -1.56 -22.98
N ARG A 226 -5.73 -0.24 -22.83
CA ARG A 226 -5.03 0.60 -23.83
C ARG A 226 -3.60 0.13 -24.08
N TRP A 227 -2.90 -0.24 -23.01
CA TRP A 227 -1.52 -0.73 -23.11
C TRP A 227 -1.42 -2.07 -23.85
N GLU A 228 -2.39 -2.98 -23.70
CA GLU A 228 -2.47 -4.21 -24.51
C GLU A 228 -2.58 -3.91 -26.00
N GLU A 229 -3.44 -2.95 -26.38
CA GLU A 229 -3.65 -2.55 -27.77
C GLU A 229 -2.37 -1.98 -28.40
N GLU A 230 -1.61 -1.18 -27.63
CA GLU A 230 -0.32 -0.65 -28.05
C GLU A 230 0.72 -1.76 -28.29
N ILE A 231 0.79 -2.75 -27.39
CA ILE A 231 1.68 -3.92 -27.55
C ILE A 231 1.29 -4.72 -28.80
N GLN A 232 0.00 -5.00 -29.00
CA GLN A 232 -0.48 -5.76 -30.15
C GLN A 232 -0.18 -5.03 -31.47
N LYS A 233 -0.37 -3.71 -31.50
CA LYS A 233 -0.02 -2.85 -32.64
C LYS A 233 1.48 -2.94 -32.92
N TRP A 234 2.31 -2.78 -31.90
CA TRP A 234 3.77 -2.87 -32.02
C TRP A 234 4.23 -4.24 -32.55
N GLN A 235 3.66 -5.35 -32.05
CA GLN A 235 3.99 -6.70 -32.54
C GLN A 235 3.65 -6.86 -34.02
N LYS A 236 2.50 -6.33 -34.45
CA LYS A 236 2.05 -6.36 -35.85
C LYS A 236 3.00 -5.57 -36.76
N ASP A 237 3.49 -4.42 -36.29
CA ASP A 237 4.40 -3.56 -37.05
C ASP A 237 5.81 -4.13 -37.11
N LYS A 238 6.30 -4.73 -36.01
CA LYS A 238 7.58 -5.46 -35.98
C LYS A 238 7.60 -6.59 -37.01
N ASN A 239 6.52 -7.37 -37.11
CA ASN A 239 6.43 -8.48 -38.07
C ASN A 239 6.39 -8.03 -39.55
N LYS A 240 6.12 -6.75 -39.81
CA LYS A 240 6.16 -6.16 -41.17
C LYS A 240 7.52 -5.54 -41.52
N SER A 241 8.35 -5.25 -40.52
CA SER A 241 9.63 -4.56 -40.67
C SER A 241 10.78 -5.57 -40.72
N ALA A 242 11.49 -5.66 -41.85
CA ALA A 242 12.70 -6.47 -42.00
C ALA A 242 13.94 -5.88 -41.28
N ARG A 243 13.81 -4.77 -40.56
CA ARG A 243 14.94 -4.12 -39.86
C ARG A 243 15.00 -4.54 -38.39
N PRO A 244 16.21 -4.75 -37.82
CA PRO A 244 16.37 -5.01 -36.40
C PRO A 244 15.93 -3.77 -35.62
N VAL A 245 14.89 -3.90 -34.80
CA VAL A 245 14.46 -2.84 -33.88
C VAL A 245 15.30 -2.96 -32.62
N GLU A 246 16.55 -2.48 -32.67
CA GLU A 246 17.54 -2.67 -31.60
C GLU A 246 17.36 -1.73 -30.39
N ASN A 247 16.44 -0.75 -30.44
CA ASN A 247 16.29 0.27 -29.39
C ASN A 247 14.87 0.38 -28.80
N ILE A 248 14.20 -0.74 -28.54
CA ILE A 248 12.94 -0.71 -27.77
C ILE A 248 13.06 -1.67 -26.60
N VAL A 249 13.59 -1.16 -25.50
CA VAL A 249 13.47 -1.75 -24.16
C VAL A 249 11.99 -2.04 -23.92
N PRO A 250 11.62 -3.20 -23.32
CA PRO A 250 10.22 -3.60 -23.20
C PRO A 250 9.40 -2.49 -22.54
N LEU A 251 8.36 -2.03 -23.24
CA LEU A 251 7.34 -1.08 -22.74
C LEU A 251 6.66 -1.53 -21.43
N LEU A 252 6.97 -2.72 -20.92
CA LEU A 252 6.72 -3.21 -19.56
C LEU A 252 7.34 -2.36 -18.44
N GLN A 253 8.28 -1.47 -18.77
CA GLN A 253 8.93 -0.59 -17.78
C GLN A 253 8.27 0.80 -17.64
N ALA A 254 7.33 1.16 -18.52
CA ALA A 254 6.67 2.47 -18.48
C ALA A 254 5.32 2.37 -17.75
N ARG A 255 5.31 2.70 -16.46
CA ARG A 255 4.07 2.81 -15.66
C ARG A 255 3.29 4.07 -16.05
N PRO A 256 1.95 4.02 -16.17
CA PRO A 256 1.16 5.18 -16.56
C PRO A 256 0.40 5.81 -15.36
N PHE A 257 1.02 6.30 -14.28
CA PHE A 257 0.25 7.00 -13.22
C PHE A 257 1.00 8.12 -12.45
N ASP A 258 0.39 9.33 -12.48
CA ASP A 258 0.13 10.30 -11.37
C ASP A 258 -0.99 11.27 -11.87
N PRO A 259 -1.93 11.87 -11.08
CA PRO A 259 -1.92 12.11 -9.63
C PRO A 259 -3.09 11.49 -8.80
N ASP A 260 -2.92 11.64 -7.48
CA ASP A 260 -3.65 11.19 -6.28
C ASP A 260 -5.18 10.87 -6.38
N PRO A 261 -5.60 9.62 -6.10
CA PRO A 261 -6.98 9.14 -6.28
C PRO A 261 -7.99 9.44 -5.15
N MET A 262 -7.56 10.01 -4.02
CA MET A 262 -8.41 10.17 -2.82
C MET A 262 -8.78 11.64 -2.53
N LYS A 263 -8.52 12.54 -3.49
CA LYS A 263 -8.64 14.00 -3.31
C LYS A 263 -10.05 14.50 -2.91
N ASP A 264 -11.10 13.68 -3.08
CA ASP A 264 -12.50 14.08 -2.87
C ASP A 264 -13.32 13.10 -1.97
N LEU A 265 -12.68 12.31 -1.11
CA LEU A 265 -13.33 11.45 -0.08
C LEU A 265 -12.99 11.91 1.35
#